data_AF-A0A3E1Y412-F1
#
_entry.id   AF-A0A3E1Y412-F1
#
_cell.length_a   1.000
_cell.length_b   1.000
_cell.length_c   1.000
_cell.angle_alpha   90.00
_cell.angle_beta   90.00
_cell.angle_gamma   90.00
#
_symmetry.space_group_name_H-M   'P 1'
#
loop_
_entity.id
_entity.type
_entity.pdbx_description
1 polymer ?
#
loop_
_entity_poly.entity_id
_entity_poly.type
_entity_poly.pdbx_seq_one_letter_code
_entity_poly.pdbx_strand_id
1 'polypeptide(L)'
;MKSIYIAIILLIGVNLLLVLANLKEKKKNEQLKSTTDERYSSLQEVWNFSLQYSGNIHANFDALISDQNNSYKLGDYLNHKQSMLLLRLPQDFCDKCLGTELPKLAKVAKIIGKSNIILLSNQANYNEILQLARVKDTTFRVMYLKNTDKLFLDLNEVGSFLFPYFFTLDSSGIVKSIFPTNSSHPELSNPYYESIIKRWGRERDFSQISSNQTQIEFDMQEHNFGSIPSGKEAICIFKFRNTGEQPLSIVSINTGCGCTAADYPLTQIPAGDSASISITYDAKTAGIFNRPISVVTNAIKSPTILMIKGLVKP
;
A
#
# COMPACT_ATOMS: atom_id res chain seq x y z
N MET A 1 41.51 -57.62 -31.55
CA MET A 1 41.49 -57.24 -30.12
C MET A 1 41.69 -55.73 -29.88
N LYS A 2 42.71 -55.06 -30.45
CA LYS A 2 42.96 -53.60 -30.22
C LYS A 2 41.78 -52.68 -30.61
N SER A 3 41.08 -52.96 -31.73
CA SER A 3 39.96 -52.12 -32.20
C SER A 3 38.72 -52.18 -31.28
N ILE A 4 38.44 -53.33 -30.67
CA ILE A 4 37.33 -53.50 -29.71
C ILE A 4 37.61 -52.72 -28.41
N TYR A 5 38.86 -52.73 -27.94
CA TYR A 5 39.26 -51.94 -26.76
C TYR A 5 39.11 -50.43 -26.97
N ILE A 6 39.47 -49.92 -28.16
CA ILE A 6 39.30 -48.50 -28.50
C ILE A 6 37.81 -48.14 -28.52
N ALA A 7 36.96 -48.99 -29.09
CA ALA A 7 35.51 -48.77 -29.12
C ALA A 7 34.89 -48.74 -27.71
N ILE A 8 35.31 -49.65 -26.83
CA ILE A 8 34.84 -49.69 -25.43
C ILE A 8 35.29 -48.44 -24.66
N ILE A 9 36.54 -48.01 -24.81
CA ILE A 9 37.06 -46.79 -24.17
C ILE A 9 36.30 -45.56 -24.65
N LEU A 10 36.02 -45.45 -25.96
CA LEU A 10 35.21 -44.37 -26.51
C LEU A 10 33.77 -44.38 -25.96
N LEU A 11 33.14 -45.56 -25.87
CA LEU A 11 31.80 -45.69 -25.31
C LEU A 11 31.74 -45.27 -23.84
N ILE A 12 32.72 -45.69 -23.04
CA ILE A 12 32.85 -45.28 -21.63
C ILE A 12 33.08 -43.77 -21.54
N GLY A 13 33.94 -43.21 -22.39
CA GLY A 13 34.21 -41.77 -22.44
C GLY A 13 32.98 -40.94 -22.79
N VAL A 14 32.19 -41.37 -23.79
CA VAL A 14 30.93 -40.72 -24.18
C VAL A 14 29.89 -40.83 -23.06
N ASN A 15 29.75 -41.99 -22.44
CA ASN A 15 28.79 -42.19 -21.35
C ASN A 15 29.18 -41.34 -20.12
N LEU A 16 30.47 -41.26 -19.79
CA LEU A 16 30.97 -40.39 -18.72
C LEU A 16 30.70 -38.91 -19.03
N LEU A 17 30.92 -38.47 -20.27
CA LEU A 17 30.61 -37.10 -20.71
C LEU A 17 29.12 -36.78 -20.57
N LEU A 18 28.23 -37.71 -20.97
CA LEU A 18 26.79 -37.55 -20.84
C LEU A 18 26.35 -37.48 -19.36
N VAL A 19 26.91 -38.32 -18.51
CA VAL A 19 26.66 -38.29 -17.06
C VAL A 19 27.10 -36.96 -16.45
N LEU A 20 28.29 -36.46 -16.81
CA LEU A 20 28.80 -35.17 -16.31
C LEU A 20 27.94 -34.00 -16.80
N ALA A 21 27.47 -34.02 -18.06
CA ALA A 21 26.57 -33.01 -18.59
C ALA A 21 25.23 -32.98 -17.84
N ASN A 22 24.64 -34.15 -17.58
CA ASN A 22 23.39 -34.29 -16.85
C ASN A 22 23.51 -33.83 -15.37
N LEU A 23 24.62 -34.18 -14.71
CA LEU A 23 24.90 -33.70 -13.33
C LEU A 23 25.05 -32.17 -13.27
N LYS A 24 25.67 -31.56 -14.28
CA LYS A 24 25.80 -30.10 -14.37
C LYS A 24 24.45 -29.42 -14.58
N GLU A 25 23.60 -29.99 -15.42
CA GLU A 25 22.26 -29.48 -15.66
C GLU A 25 21.35 -29.62 -14.43
N LYS A 26 21.41 -30.76 -13.74
CA LYS A 26 20.69 -30.99 -12.49
C LYS A 26 21.06 -29.96 -11.41
N LYS A 27 22.37 -29.70 -11.20
CA LYS A 27 22.82 -28.66 -10.25
C LYS A 27 22.32 -27.28 -10.63
N LYS A 28 22.33 -26.93 -11.92
CA LYS A 28 21.81 -25.64 -12.41
C LYS A 28 20.31 -25.50 -12.15
N ASN A 29 19.54 -26.56 -12.35
CA ASN A 29 18.09 -26.58 -12.12
C ASN A 29 17.74 -26.52 -10.63
N GLU A 30 18.50 -27.23 -9.77
CA GLU A 30 18.36 -27.15 -8.31
C GLU A 30 18.65 -25.74 -7.78
N GLN A 31 19.72 -25.10 -8.28
CA GLN A 31 20.07 -23.73 -7.91
C GLN A 31 19.05 -22.69 -8.42
N LEU A 32 18.49 -22.90 -9.63
CA LEU A 32 17.43 -22.06 -10.15
C LEU A 32 16.14 -22.19 -9.33
N LYS A 33 15.82 -23.42 -8.91
CA LYS A 33 14.66 -23.70 -8.06
C LYS A 33 14.81 -23.08 -6.66
N SER A 34 15.97 -23.24 -6.01
CA SER A 34 16.22 -22.63 -4.70
C SER A 34 16.13 -21.11 -4.73
N THR A 35 16.73 -20.48 -5.75
CA THR A 35 16.66 -19.01 -5.95
C THR A 35 15.23 -18.54 -6.19
N THR A 36 14.43 -19.36 -6.87
CA THR A 36 13.03 -19.05 -7.17
C THR A 36 12.17 -19.16 -5.90
N ASP A 37 12.35 -20.22 -5.11
CA ASP A 37 11.63 -20.44 -3.84
C ASP A 37 11.95 -19.35 -2.81
N GLU A 38 13.22 -18.93 -2.70
CA GLU A 38 13.65 -17.83 -1.83
C GLU A 38 13.01 -16.48 -2.23
N ARG A 39 12.95 -16.20 -3.55
CA ARG A 39 12.29 -15.00 -4.08
C ARG A 39 10.78 -15.01 -3.79
N TYR A 40 10.12 -16.16 -3.92
CA TYR A 40 8.69 -16.30 -3.63
C TYR A 40 8.39 -16.06 -2.14
N SER A 41 9.20 -16.61 -1.24
CA SER A 41 9.07 -16.36 0.21
C SER A 41 9.19 -14.86 0.52
N SER A 42 10.22 -14.22 -0.04
CA SER A 42 10.47 -12.79 0.14
C SER A 42 9.30 -11.93 -0.39
N LEU A 43 8.75 -12.27 -1.55
CA LEU A 43 7.57 -11.61 -2.11
C LEU A 43 6.35 -11.74 -1.20
N GLN A 44 6.11 -12.93 -0.66
CA GLN A 44 4.96 -13.21 0.17
C GLN A 44 5.04 -12.48 1.52
N GLU A 45 6.22 -12.42 2.14
CA GLU A 45 6.44 -11.65 3.36
C GLU A 45 6.19 -10.15 3.15
N VAL A 46 6.80 -9.57 2.11
CA VAL A 46 6.64 -8.14 1.76
C VAL A 46 5.19 -7.81 1.42
N TRP A 47 4.50 -8.70 0.70
CA TRP A 47 3.10 -8.54 0.35
C TRP A 47 2.17 -8.62 1.55
N ASN A 48 2.33 -9.64 2.40
CA ASN A 48 1.55 -9.78 3.64
C ASN A 48 1.76 -8.58 4.55
N PHE A 49 3.00 -8.10 4.65
CA PHE A 49 3.33 -6.88 5.37
C PHE A 49 2.58 -5.67 4.81
N SER A 50 2.64 -5.47 3.49
CA SER A 50 1.93 -4.37 2.83
C SER A 50 0.42 -4.43 3.12
N LEU A 51 -0.19 -5.62 3.00
CA LEU A 51 -1.63 -5.82 3.26
C LEU A 51 -2.01 -5.58 4.72
N GLN A 52 -1.21 -6.04 5.67
CA GLN A 52 -1.51 -5.93 7.10
C GLN A 52 -1.61 -4.48 7.57
N TYR A 53 -0.81 -3.59 6.98
CA TYR A 53 -0.61 -2.23 7.47
C TYR A 53 -1.22 -1.15 6.56
N SER A 54 -1.77 -1.52 5.40
CA SER A 54 -2.41 -0.57 4.48
C SER A 54 -3.81 -0.19 4.94
N GLY A 55 -4.09 1.12 5.05
CA GLY A 55 -5.44 1.67 5.26
C GLY A 55 -5.86 1.87 6.72
N ASN A 56 -5.06 1.42 7.69
CA ASN A 56 -5.37 1.49 9.13
C ASN A 56 -4.29 2.23 9.95
N ILE A 57 -3.33 2.88 9.28
CA ILE A 57 -2.26 3.63 9.96
C ILE A 57 -2.47 5.12 9.73
N HIS A 58 -2.44 5.88 10.82
CA HIS A 58 -2.50 7.33 10.83
C HIS A 58 -1.11 7.92 11.08
N ALA A 59 -0.72 8.87 10.23
CA ALA A 59 0.47 9.66 10.46
C ALA A 59 0.25 10.66 11.61
N ASN A 60 1.30 10.89 12.39
CA ASN A 60 1.32 11.91 13.42
C ASN A 60 1.41 13.29 12.75
N PHE A 61 0.32 14.04 12.74
CA PHE A 61 0.27 15.37 12.11
C PHE A 61 1.12 16.41 12.82
N ASP A 62 1.40 16.23 14.11
CA ASP A 62 2.30 17.07 14.89
C ASP A 62 3.79 16.71 14.72
N ALA A 63 4.10 15.68 13.91
CA ALA A 63 5.46 15.40 13.51
C ALA A 63 6.08 16.63 12.80
N LEU A 64 7.22 17.08 13.29
CA LEU A 64 7.97 18.17 12.69
C LEU A 64 8.89 17.63 11.61
N ILE A 65 8.60 18.01 10.37
CA ILE A 65 9.44 17.77 9.21
C ILE A 65 10.14 19.07 8.83
N SER A 66 11.40 18.99 8.43
CA SER A 66 12.18 20.18 8.09
C SER A 66 13.02 19.97 6.84
N ASP A 67 13.30 21.06 6.14
CA ASP A 67 14.39 21.17 5.18
C ASP A 67 15.51 22.08 5.75
N GLN A 68 16.44 22.56 4.92
CA GLN A 68 17.54 23.43 5.38
C GLN A 68 17.06 24.73 6.00
N ASN A 69 15.94 25.24 5.51
CA ASN A 69 15.53 26.63 5.72
C ASN A 69 14.23 26.71 6.54
N ASN A 70 13.39 25.69 6.45
CA ASN A 70 12.04 25.71 6.97
C ASN A 70 11.70 24.47 7.79
N SER A 71 10.78 24.64 8.72
CA SER A 71 10.18 23.57 9.52
C SER A 71 8.67 23.66 9.41
N TYR A 72 8.01 22.51 9.24
CA TYR A 72 6.57 22.39 9.10
C TYR A 72 6.07 21.28 10.01
N LYS A 73 4.84 21.41 10.50
CA LYS A 73 4.09 20.24 10.94
C LYS A 73 3.71 19.42 9.72
N LEU A 74 3.74 18.09 9.84
CA LEU A 74 3.40 17.18 8.74
C LEU A 74 1.98 17.46 8.22
N GLY A 75 1.01 17.67 9.11
CA GLY A 75 -0.37 18.00 8.73
C GLY A 75 -0.46 19.26 7.86
N ASP A 76 0.18 20.34 8.29
CA ASP A 76 0.20 21.62 7.55
C ASP A 76 0.86 21.47 6.18
N TYR A 77 1.91 20.65 6.10
CA TYR A 77 2.62 20.40 4.85
C TYR A 77 1.77 19.59 3.85
N LEU A 78 0.97 18.64 4.34
CA LEU A 78 0.08 17.82 3.51
C LEU A 78 -1.19 18.56 3.11
N ASN A 79 -1.55 19.63 3.81
CA ASN A 79 -2.74 20.40 3.51
C ASN A 79 -2.70 20.91 2.05
N HIS A 80 -3.82 20.73 1.34
CA HIS A 80 -3.96 21.04 -0.10
C HIS A 80 -3.02 20.28 -1.05
N LYS A 81 -2.30 19.25 -0.60
CA LYS A 81 -1.56 18.35 -1.49
C LYS A 81 -2.41 17.16 -1.89
N GLN A 82 -2.14 16.64 -3.08
CA GLN A 82 -2.55 15.29 -3.44
C GLN A 82 -1.81 14.28 -2.56
N SER A 83 -2.20 13.00 -2.65
CA SER A 83 -1.44 11.90 -2.06
C SER A 83 0.05 12.07 -2.30
N MET A 84 0.86 11.71 -1.31
CA MET A 84 2.32 11.79 -1.37
C MET A 84 2.92 10.40 -1.31
N LEU A 85 3.98 10.16 -2.06
CA LEU A 85 4.82 8.98 -1.94
C LEU A 85 6.06 9.36 -1.13
N LEU A 86 6.22 8.74 0.03
CA LEU A 86 7.33 8.99 0.92
C LEU A 86 8.25 7.78 0.94
N LEU A 87 9.55 8.03 0.88
CA LEU A 87 10.59 7.05 1.16
C LEU A 87 11.18 7.39 2.53
N ARG A 88 10.86 6.57 3.55
CA ARG A 88 11.43 6.71 4.87
C ARG A 88 12.84 6.12 4.89
N LEU A 89 13.80 6.91 5.38
CA LEU A 89 15.18 6.53 5.61
C LEU A 89 15.46 6.60 7.12
N PRO A 90 15.47 5.46 7.85
CA PRO A 90 15.84 5.45 9.27
C PRO A 90 17.29 5.92 9.47
N GLN A 91 17.71 6.16 10.71
CA GLN A 91 19.05 6.69 11.00
C GLN A 91 20.19 5.82 10.43
N ASP A 92 20.09 4.50 10.61
CA ASP A 92 21.06 3.51 10.12
C ASP A 92 20.54 2.83 8.84
N PHE A 93 20.43 3.59 7.74
CA PHE A 93 19.90 3.07 6.49
C PHE A 93 21.00 2.46 5.59
N CYS A 94 20.57 1.58 4.69
CA CYS A 94 21.44 0.89 3.74
C CYS A 94 21.60 1.70 2.42
N ASP A 95 22.81 2.22 2.15
CA ASP A 95 23.08 3.02 0.94
C ASP A 95 22.87 2.25 -0.35
N LYS A 96 23.24 0.97 -0.36
CA LYS A 96 23.04 0.08 -1.52
C LYS A 96 21.55 -0.08 -1.86
N CYS A 97 20.69 -0.09 -0.85
CA CYS A 97 19.24 -0.15 -1.00
C CYS A 97 18.77 1.11 -1.74
N LEU A 98 19.26 2.29 -1.34
CA LEU A 98 18.94 3.55 -2.02
C LEU A 98 19.46 3.63 -3.46
N GLY A 99 20.70 3.21 -3.70
CA GLY A 99 21.32 3.29 -5.02
C GLY A 99 20.54 2.52 -6.10
N THR A 100 19.86 1.44 -5.71
CA THR A 100 19.02 0.65 -6.64
C THR A 100 17.59 1.19 -6.76
N GLU A 101 17.05 1.80 -5.71
CA GLU A 101 15.67 2.30 -5.70
C GLU A 101 15.52 3.70 -6.30
N LEU A 102 16.45 4.63 -6.05
CA LEU A 102 16.32 6.02 -6.51
C LEU A 102 16.22 6.16 -8.04
N PRO A 103 16.95 5.38 -8.89
CA PRO A 103 16.75 5.41 -10.33
C PRO A 103 15.36 4.92 -10.77
N LYS A 104 14.77 3.93 -10.06
CA LYS A 104 13.41 3.47 -10.33
C LYS A 104 12.40 4.53 -9.92
N LEU A 105 12.57 5.11 -8.74
CA LEU A 105 11.77 6.20 -8.23
C LEU A 105 11.79 7.41 -9.18
N ALA A 106 12.91 7.69 -9.86
CA ALA A 106 12.99 8.76 -10.85
C ALA A 106 12.12 8.51 -12.08
N LYS A 107 11.95 7.24 -12.50
CA LYS A 107 11.00 6.87 -13.56
C LYS A 107 9.57 7.11 -13.09
N VAL A 108 9.25 6.71 -11.86
CA VAL A 108 7.93 6.95 -11.23
C VAL A 108 7.64 8.45 -11.12
N ALA A 109 8.63 9.25 -10.73
CA ALA A 109 8.53 10.70 -10.59
C ALA A 109 8.14 11.43 -11.89
N LYS A 110 8.54 10.89 -13.05
CA LYS A 110 8.11 11.41 -14.36
C LYS A 110 6.60 11.24 -14.60
N ILE A 111 5.98 10.27 -13.95
CA ILE A 111 4.56 9.94 -14.11
C ILE A 111 3.71 10.62 -13.04
N ILE A 112 4.08 10.50 -11.76
CA ILE A 112 3.28 11.00 -10.63
C ILE A 112 3.64 12.43 -10.22
N GLY A 113 4.71 12.99 -10.79
CA GLY A 113 5.23 14.31 -10.46
C GLY A 113 6.22 14.29 -9.29
N LYS A 114 7.44 14.77 -9.53
CA LYS A 114 8.52 14.80 -8.52
C LYS A 114 8.16 15.57 -7.24
N SER A 115 7.26 16.55 -7.32
CA SER A 115 6.79 17.34 -6.16
C SER A 115 5.96 16.52 -5.16
N ASN A 116 5.45 15.37 -5.60
CA ASN A 116 4.65 14.47 -4.80
C ASN A 116 5.49 13.35 -4.14
N ILE A 117 6.82 13.44 -4.26
CA ILE A 117 7.76 12.46 -3.70
C ILE A 117 8.68 13.14 -2.68
N ILE A 118 8.80 12.55 -1.49
CA ILE A 118 9.70 13.02 -0.43
C ILE A 118 10.57 11.88 0.08
N LEU A 119 11.86 12.17 0.29
CA LEU A 119 12.74 11.34 1.08
C LEU A 119 12.70 11.88 2.51
N LEU A 120 12.18 11.09 3.44
CA LEU A 120 12.01 11.47 4.83
C LEU A 120 13.05 10.75 5.70
N SER A 121 14.03 11.49 6.23
CA SER A 121 15.12 10.91 7.00
C SER A 121 15.18 11.38 8.46
N ASN A 122 16.07 10.78 9.26
CA ASN A 122 16.53 11.36 10.52
C ASN A 122 17.78 12.21 10.26
N GLN A 123 18.12 13.09 11.21
CA GLN A 123 19.10 14.15 11.00
C GLN A 123 20.56 13.69 10.81
N ALA A 124 20.91 12.44 11.15
CA ALA A 124 22.30 12.02 11.30
C ALA A 124 23.17 12.14 10.03
N ASN A 125 22.61 11.95 8.82
CA ASN A 125 23.39 11.83 7.57
C ASN A 125 22.94 12.80 6.47
N TYR A 126 22.72 14.07 6.83
CA TYR A 126 22.08 15.07 5.97
C TYR A 126 22.76 15.24 4.58
N ASN A 127 24.08 15.44 4.57
CA ASN A 127 24.83 15.72 3.33
C ASN A 127 24.89 14.51 2.39
N GLU A 128 25.00 13.31 2.96
CA GLU A 128 25.03 12.06 2.21
C GLU A 128 23.70 11.81 1.50
N ILE A 129 22.58 11.98 2.21
CA ILE A 129 21.25 11.81 1.62
C ILE A 129 20.98 12.85 0.55
N LEU A 130 21.43 14.10 0.73
CA LEU A 130 21.33 15.11 -0.32
C LEU A 130 22.08 14.74 -1.59
N GLN A 131 23.24 14.09 -1.47
CA GLN A 131 23.99 13.60 -2.62
C GLN A 131 23.26 12.43 -3.28
N LEU A 132 22.79 11.45 -2.51
CA LEU A 132 22.05 10.30 -3.01
C LEU A 132 20.73 10.72 -3.70
N ALA A 133 20.02 11.71 -3.14
CA ALA A 133 18.78 12.24 -3.69
C ALA A 133 18.93 12.90 -5.07
N ARG A 134 20.16 13.18 -5.51
CA ARG A 134 20.47 13.67 -6.86
C ARG A 134 20.76 12.48 -7.77
N VAL A 135 19.75 12.09 -8.54
CA VAL A 135 19.89 11.08 -9.59
C VAL A 135 19.84 11.74 -10.95
N LYS A 136 20.20 10.99 -12.00
CA LYS A 136 20.24 11.50 -13.37
C LYS A 136 18.90 12.17 -13.74
N ASP A 137 18.95 13.44 -14.11
CA ASP A 137 17.82 14.29 -14.50
C ASP A 137 16.72 14.50 -13.43
N THR A 138 16.97 14.17 -12.15
CA THR A 138 15.98 14.37 -11.07
C THR A 138 16.66 14.58 -9.71
N THR A 139 16.21 15.59 -8.97
CA THR A 139 16.60 15.78 -7.57
C THR A 139 15.36 15.67 -6.70
N PHE A 140 15.37 14.72 -5.78
CA PHE A 140 14.27 14.54 -4.84
C PHE A 140 14.37 15.52 -3.68
N ARG A 141 13.21 15.92 -3.16
CA ARG A 141 13.15 16.72 -1.94
C ARG A 141 13.46 15.83 -0.74
N VAL A 142 14.42 16.24 0.06
CA VAL A 142 14.80 15.59 1.32
C VAL A 142 14.22 16.41 2.47
N MET A 143 13.51 15.74 3.37
CA MET A 143 13.05 16.30 4.63
C MET A 143 13.53 15.43 5.78
N TYR A 144 13.68 16.01 6.95
CA TYR A 144 14.05 15.27 8.14
C TYR A 144 13.06 15.45 9.29
N LEU A 145 12.88 14.37 10.03
CA LEU A 145 12.00 14.26 11.18
C LEU A 145 12.76 14.67 12.45
N LYS A 146 12.27 15.67 13.19
CA LYS A 146 13.01 16.30 14.31
C LYS A 146 12.58 15.89 15.71
N ASN A 147 11.27 15.82 15.96
CA ASN A 147 10.71 15.82 17.31
C ASN A 147 10.18 14.45 17.78
N THR A 148 10.25 13.43 16.93
CA THR A 148 9.74 12.09 17.22
C THR A 148 10.33 11.07 16.26
N ASP A 149 10.55 9.84 16.71
CA ASP A 149 10.79 8.70 15.81
C ASP A 149 9.47 8.05 15.37
N LYS A 150 8.37 8.35 16.08
CA LYS A 150 7.02 7.84 15.81
C LYS A 150 6.33 8.73 14.79
N LEU A 151 6.60 8.44 13.52
CA LEU A 151 5.86 9.02 12.39
C LEU A 151 4.39 8.58 12.36
N PHE A 152 4.09 7.41 12.92
CA PHE A 152 2.76 6.81 12.91
C PHE A 152 2.22 6.66 14.33
N LEU A 153 0.95 7.00 14.54
CA LEU A 153 0.31 7.00 15.87
C LEU A 153 -0.08 5.58 16.31
N ASP A 154 -0.48 4.73 15.37
CA ASP A 154 -1.08 3.40 15.67
C ASP A 154 -0.03 2.28 15.80
N LEU A 155 1.24 2.56 15.54
CA LEU A 155 2.32 1.59 15.65
C LEU A 155 3.00 1.73 17.01
N ASN A 156 2.40 1.12 18.03
CA ASN A 156 2.95 1.18 19.40
C ASN A 156 4.26 0.38 19.59
N GLU A 157 4.63 -0.52 18.69
CA GLU A 157 5.89 -1.31 18.78
C GLU A 157 6.66 -1.49 17.44
N VAL A 158 6.12 -1.02 16.30
CA VAL A 158 6.75 -1.22 14.97
C VAL A 158 7.71 -0.06 14.59
N GLY A 159 8.00 0.82 15.54
CA GLY A 159 9.22 1.63 15.50
C GLY A 159 10.38 0.74 15.94
N SER A 160 11.00 -0.03 15.06
CA SER A 160 11.88 0.56 14.08
C SER A 160 11.92 -0.31 12.84
N PHE A 161 11.28 0.13 11.76
CA PHE A 161 11.76 -0.28 10.44
C PHE A 161 13.22 0.18 10.33
N LEU A 162 14.15 -0.73 10.58
CA LEU A 162 15.59 -0.47 10.50
C LEU A 162 16.08 -0.36 9.06
N PHE A 163 15.21 -0.61 8.09
CA PHE A 163 15.50 -0.53 6.67
C PHE A 163 14.63 0.54 6.00
N PRO A 164 15.07 1.08 4.84
CA PRO A 164 14.26 1.99 4.06
C PRO A 164 12.92 1.36 3.64
N TYR A 165 11.86 2.14 3.69
CA TYR A 165 10.54 1.69 3.23
C TYR A 165 9.78 2.83 2.56
N PHE A 166 8.99 2.46 1.56
CA PHE A 166 8.04 3.37 0.94
C PHE A 166 6.72 3.33 1.66
N PHE A 167 6.02 4.45 1.66
CA PHE A 167 4.60 4.49 1.99
C PHE A 167 3.92 5.62 1.25
N THR A 168 2.61 5.51 1.07
CA THR A 168 1.81 6.59 0.52
C THR A 168 0.92 7.18 1.59
N LEU A 169 0.82 8.50 1.60
CA LEU A 169 0.09 9.26 2.59
C LEU A 169 -0.89 10.18 1.88
N ASP A 170 -2.18 10.07 2.19
CA ASP A 170 -3.17 11.01 1.67
C ASP A 170 -3.20 12.32 2.48
N SER A 171 -3.96 13.30 2.00
CA SER A 171 -4.12 14.59 2.67
C SER A 171 -4.79 14.52 4.04
N SER A 172 -5.49 13.41 4.34
CA SER A 172 -6.11 13.15 5.65
C SER A 172 -5.15 12.47 6.63
N GLY A 173 -3.95 12.10 6.19
CA GLY A 173 -2.95 11.46 7.03
C GLY A 173 -3.06 9.94 7.11
N ILE A 174 -3.87 9.33 6.26
CA ILE A 174 -4.03 7.88 6.21
C ILE A 174 -2.97 7.29 5.29
N VAL A 175 -2.25 6.29 5.79
CA VAL A 175 -1.32 5.51 5.00
C VAL A 175 -2.09 4.51 4.14
N LYS A 176 -2.05 4.68 2.81
CA LYS A 176 -2.76 3.77 1.89
C LYS A 176 -1.96 2.56 1.48
N SER A 177 -0.63 2.65 1.56
CA SER A 177 0.26 1.56 1.22
C SER A 177 1.58 1.72 1.96
N ILE A 178 2.18 0.60 2.36
CA ILE A 178 3.55 0.54 2.88
C ILE A 178 4.31 -0.58 2.17
N PHE A 179 5.59 -0.37 1.89
CA PHE A 179 6.43 -1.32 1.19
C PHE A 179 7.87 -1.27 1.73
N PRO A 180 8.35 -2.31 2.42
CA PRO A 180 9.74 -2.43 2.83
C PRO A 180 10.66 -2.64 1.61
N THR A 181 11.78 -1.92 1.54
CA THR A 181 12.78 -2.16 0.48
C THR A 181 13.61 -3.42 0.78
N ASN A 182 14.13 -4.06 -0.27
CA ASN A 182 14.97 -5.24 -0.16
C ASN A 182 16.20 -5.11 -1.07
N SER A 183 17.40 -5.09 -0.48
CA SER A 183 18.66 -4.96 -1.24
C SER A 183 19.08 -6.23 -1.96
N SER A 184 18.69 -7.41 -1.46
CA SER A 184 18.97 -8.70 -2.08
C SER A 184 18.07 -8.94 -3.29
N HIS A 185 16.82 -8.47 -3.20
CA HIS A 185 15.81 -8.57 -4.24
C HIS A 185 15.23 -7.18 -4.59
N PRO A 186 16.01 -6.30 -5.22
CA PRO A 186 15.52 -4.97 -5.59
C PRO A 186 14.34 -5.06 -6.58
N GLU A 187 14.22 -6.10 -7.39
CA GLU A 187 13.12 -6.27 -8.35
C GLU A 187 11.72 -6.32 -7.71
N LEU A 188 11.62 -6.61 -6.40
CA LEU A 188 10.34 -6.69 -5.69
C LEU A 188 9.63 -5.34 -5.59
N SER A 189 10.35 -4.22 -5.75
CA SER A 189 9.73 -2.89 -5.74
C SER A 189 8.98 -2.56 -7.03
N ASN A 190 9.23 -3.28 -8.14
CA ASN A 190 8.60 -2.99 -9.42
C ASN A 190 7.06 -3.15 -9.38
N PRO A 191 6.48 -4.27 -8.91
CA PRO A 191 5.03 -4.41 -8.80
C PRO A 191 4.40 -3.36 -7.87
N TYR A 192 5.12 -2.95 -6.82
CA TYR A 192 4.68 -1.87 -5.94
C TYR A 192 4.59 -0.54 -6.68
N TYR A 193 5.61 -0.15 -7.44
CA TYR A 193 5.56 1.07 -8.26
C TYR A 193 4.45 1.04 -9.31
N GLU A 194 4.24 -0.09 -9.99
CA GLU A 194 3.13 -0.26 -10.93
C GLU A 194 1.77 -0.06 -10.23
N SER A 195 1.62 -0.59 -9.01
CA SER A 195 0.40 -0.39 -8.21
C SER A 195 0.18 1.08 -7.84
N ILE A 196 1.26 1.81 -7.49
CA ILE A 196 1.21 3.24 -7.21
C ILE A 196 0.80 3.99 -8.47
N ILE A 197 1.49 3.78 -9.60
CA ILE A 197 1.23 4.48 -10.86
C ILE A 197 -0.23 4.30 -11.29
N LYS A 198 -0.73 3.06 -11.24
CA LYS A 198 -2.13 2.74 -11.58
C LYS A 198 -3.12 3.46 -10.65
N ARG A 199 -2.86 3.48 -9.34
CA ARG A 199 -3.70 4.19 -8.38
C ARG A 199 -3.61 5.71 -8.56
N TRP A 200 -2.42 6.24 -8.83
CA TRP A 200 -2.19 7.66 -9.05
C TRP A 200 -2.84 8.20 -10.32
N GLY A 201 -2.93 7.38 -11.36
CA GLY A 201 -3.73 7.70 -12.55
C GLY A 201 -5.19 7.91 -12.19
N ARG A 202 -5.77 6.96 -11.44
CA ARG A 202 -7.15 7.08 -10.94
C ARG A 202 -7.33 8.30 -10.03
N GLU A 203 -6.45 8.52 -9.06
CA GLU A 203 -6.50 9.69 -8.16
C GLU A 203 -6.34 11.02 -8.91
N ARG A 204 -5.57 11.06 -10.02
CA ARG A 204 -5.49 12.25 -10.90
C ARG A 204 -6.75 12.48 -11.73
N ASP A 205 -7.37 11.42 -12.23
CA ASP A 205 -8.67 11.52 -12.89
C ASP A 205 -9.72 12.05 -11.89
N PHE A 206 -9.61 11.70 -10.60
CA PHE A 206 -10.41 12.28 -9.52
C PHE A 206 -10.02 13.73 -9.16
N SER A 207 -8.75 14.14 -9.27
CA SER A 207 -8.33 15.51 -8.94
C SER A 207 -8.60 16.53 -10.05
N GLN A 208 -8.74 16.09 -11.30
CA GLN A 208 -9.31 16.93 -12.38
C GLN A 208 -10.82 17.18 -12.20
N ILE A 209 -11.50 16.37 -11.37
CA ILE A 209 -12.88 16.61 -10.91
C ILE A 209 -12.89 17.63 -9.74
N SER A 210 -11.74 17.94 -9.12
CA SER A 210 -11.65 18.82 -7.95
C SER A 210 -11.63 20.33 -8.27
N SER A 211 -12.43 20.78 -9.23
CA SER A 211 -12.81 22.20 -9.34
C SER A 211 -14.29 22.46 -9.03
N ASN A 212 -15.13 21.43 -8.96
CA ASN A 212 -16.51 21.54 -8.45
C ASN A 212 -16.79 20.38 -7.47
N GLN A 213 -16.80 20.70 -6.19
CA GLN A 213 -16.91 19.71 -5.12
C GLN A 213 -18.34 19.16 -4.98
N THR A 214 -18.49 17.85 -4.74
CA THR A 214 -19.79 17.22 -4.41
C THR A 214 -19.90 16.87 -2.92
N GLN A 215 -21.13 16.70 -2.40
CA GLN A 215 -21.42 16.42 -1.00
C GLN A 215 -22.34 15.20 -0.88
N ILE A 216 -22.14 14.42 0.18
CA ILE A 216 -22.96 13.25 0.50
C ILE A 216 -23.53 13.42 1.90
N GLU A 217 -24.83 13.15 2.04
CA GLU A 217 -25.53 13.16 3.31
C GLU A 217 -26.26 11.83 3.49
N PHE A 218 -26.10 11.20 4.65
CA PHE A 218 -26.77 9.94 4.99
C PHE A 218 -27.94 10.20 5.93
N ASP A 219 -29.07 9.52 5.72
CA ASP A 219 -30.23 9.59 6.61
C ASP A 219 -29.87 9.12 8.04
N MET A 220 -28.97 8.13 8.10
CA MET A 220 -28.39 7.61 9.33
C MET A 220 -27.00 7.06 9.04
N GLN A 221 -26.10 7.12 10.01
CA GLN A 221 -24.76 6.54 9.91
C GLN A 221 -24.55 5.36 10.85
N GLU A 222 -25.51 5.06 11.72
CA GLU A 222 -25.44 3.93 12.65
C GLU A 222 -26.72 3.11 12.58
N HIS A 223 -26.58 1.78 12.55
CA HIS A 223 -27.67 0.84 12.71
C HIS A 223 -27.39 -0.14 13.86
N ASN A 224 -28.38 -0.33 14.74
CA ASN A 224 -28.32 -1.34 15.79
C ASN A 224 -29.36 -2.43 15.51
N PHE A 225 -28.89 -3.63 15.19
CA PHE A 225 -29.72 -4.81 14.97
C PHE A 225 -30.34 -5.37 16.26
N GLY A 226 -29.92 -4.87 17.43
CA GLY A 226 -30.33 -5.41 18.71
C GLY A 226 -29.82 -6.84 18.89
N SER A 227 -30.70 -7.75 19.28
CA SER A 227 -30.38 -9.18 19.39
C SER A 227 -30.84 -9.93 18.15
N ILE A 228 -29.92 -10.60 17.46
CA ILE A 228 -30.19 -11.42 16.27
C ILE A 228 -29.78 -12.89 16.53
N PRO A 229 -30.49 -13.88 15.97
CA PRO A 229 -30.12 -15.29 16.13
C PRO A 229 -28.88 -15.66 15.30
N SER A 230 -28.08 -16.59 15.81
CA SER A 230 -26.95 -17.16 15.07
C SER A 230 -27.39 -17.83 13.77
N GLY A 231 -26.55 -17.72 12.74
CA GLY A 231 -26.76 -18.39 11.45
C GLY A 231 -27.81 -17.74 10.53
N LYS A 232 -28.38 -16.60 10.90
CA LYS A 232 -29.22 -15.78 10.02
C LYS A 232 -28.54 -14.48 9.65
N GLU A 233 -28.55 -14.15 8.37
CA GLU A 233 -28.05 -12.87 7.89
C GLU A 233 -28.91 -11.72 8.41
N ALA A 234 -28.26 -10.62 8.78
CA ALA A 234 -28.90 -9.37 9.16
C ALA A 234 -28.59 -8.31 8.11
N ILE A 235 -29.62 -7.65 7.57
CA ILE A 235 -29.49 -6.70 6.46
C ILE A 235 -29.93 -5.31 6.92
N CYS A 236 -29.11 -4.30 6.64
CA CYS A 236 -29.43 -2.89 6.88
C CYS A 236 -29.21 -2.08 5.61
N ILE A 237 -30.07 -1.10 5.36
CA ILE A 237 -29.98 -0.20 4.22
C ILE A 237 -29.66 1.21 4.72
N PHE A 238 -28.50 1.73 4.32
CA PHE A 238 -28.11 3.12 4.53
C PHE A 238 -28.48 3.94 3.30
N LYS A 239 -29.50 4.77 3.43
CA LYS A 239 -29.88 5.73 2.38
C LYS A 239 -29.02 6.98 2.46
N PHE A 240 -28.69 7.53 1.31
CA PHE A 240 -27.93 8.76 1.20
C PHE A 240 -28.43 9.62 0.03
N ARG A 241 -28.09 10.90 0.08
CA ARG A 241 -28.38 11.88 -0.96
C ARG A 241 -27.09 12.59 -1.39
N ASN A 242 -26.97 12.81 -2.69
CA ASN A 242 -26.00 13.74 -3.23
C ASN A 242 -26.51 15.18 -3.02
N THR A 243 -25.95 15.89 -2.06
CA THR A 243 -26.30 17.28 -1.75
C THR A 243 -25.39 18.29 -2.43
N GLY A 244 -24.43 17.82 -3.23
CA GLY A 244 -23.55 18.66 -4.04
C GLY A 244 -24.14 19.02 -5.39
N GLU A 245 -23.38 19.81 -6.15
CA GLU A 245 -23.75 20.29 -7.49
C GLU A 245 -23.21 19.41 -8.62
N GLN A 246 -22.44 18.36 -8.30
CA GLN A 246 -21.82 17.46 -9.26
C GLN A 246 -22.18 16.00 -8.96
N PRO A 247 -22.12 15.10 -9.97
CA PRO A 247 -22.39 13.68 -9.75
C PRO A 247 -21.46 13.07 -8.68
N LEU A 248 -22.06 12.28 -7.80
CA LEU A 248 -21.42 11.57 -6.70
C LEU A 248 -21.08 10.14 -7.15
N SER A 249 -19.85 9.69 -6.91
CA SER A 249 -19.39 8.33 -7.15
C SER A 249 -18.95 7.68 -5.85
N ILE A 250 -19.40 6.44 -5.61
CA ILE A 250 -18.80 5.55 -4.61
C ILE A 250 -17.58 4.89 -5.26
N VAL A 251 -16.40 5.12 -4.68
CA VAL A 251 -15.11 4.59 -5.16
C VAL A 251 -14.89 3.19 -4.61
N SER A 252 -15.16 2.99 -3.32
CA SER A 252 -15.08 1.70 -2.65
C SER A 252 -15.79 1.70 -1.31
N ILE A 253 -16.18 0.51 -0.85
CA ILE A 253 -16.64 0.26 0.51
C ILE A 253 -15.74 -0.79 1.14
N ASN A 254 -15.19 -0.49 2.31
CA ASN A 254 -14.36 -1.40 3.09
C ASN A 254 -15.06 -1.78 4.40
N THR A 255 -15.30 -3.08 4.60
CA THR A 255 -16.05 -3.63 5.74
C THR A 255 -15.17 -4.28 6.81
N GLY A 256 -13.84 -4.33 6.62
CA GLY A 256 -12.86 -4.78 7.62
C GLY A 256 -12.82 -6.29 7.93
N CYS A 257 -13.89 -7.06 7.71
CA CYS A 257 -13.95 -8.52 7.87
C CYS A 257 -14.72 -9.18 6.72
N GLY A 258 -14.44 -10.46 6.44
CA GLY A 258 -15.26 -11.28 5.51
C GLY A 258 -16.67 -11.60 6.00
N CYS A 259 -17.04 -11.15 7.20
CA CYS A 259 -18.33 -11.36 7.83
C CYS A 259 -19.38 -10.29 7.46
N THR A 260 -19.00 -9.29 6.67
CA THR A 260 -19.88 -8.18 6.27
C THR A 260 -19.71 -7.91 4.78
N ALA A 261 -20.80 -7.97 4.03
CA ALA A 261 -20.86 -7.66 2.61
C ALA A 261 -21.60 -6.33 2.38
N ALA A 262 -21.25 -5.63 1.30
CA ALA A 262 -21.87 -4.38 0.91
C ALA A 262 -22.29 -4.43 -0.56
N ASP A 263 -23.53 -4.02 -0.82
CA ASP A 263 -24.08 -3.80 -2.16
C ASP A 263 -24.42 -2.31 -2.32
N TYR A 264 -24.02 -1.72 -3.45
CA TYR A 264 -24.09 -0.27 -3.66
C TYR A 264 -24.07 0.09 -5.15
N PRO A 265 -24.57 1.28 -5.52
CA PRO A 265 -24.57 1.74 -6.91
C PRO A 265 -23.15 1.86 -7.47
N LEU A 266 -22.91 1.24 -8.63
CA LEU A 266 -21.67 1.39 -9.39
C LEU A 266 -21.71 2.57 -10.37
N THR A 267 -22.89 3.14 -10.58
CA THR A 267 -23.10 4.32 -11.41
C THR A 267 -23.02 5.60 -10.59
N GLN A 268 -22.73 6.71 -11.25
CA GLN A 268 -22.80 8.03 -10.65
C GLN A 268 -24.23 8.38 -10.19
N ILE A 269 -24.34 9.07 -9.06
CA ILE A 269 -25.58 9.58 -8.50
C ILE A 269 -25.64 11.08 -8.84
N PRO A 270 -26.58 11.54 -9.68
CA PRO A 270 -26.70 12.94 -10.05
C PRO A 270 -26.89 13.88 -8.85
N ALA A 271 -26.64 15.18 -9.06
CA ALA A 271 -26.86 16.21 -8.06
C ALA A 271 -28.33 16.22 -7.61
N GLY A 272 -28.57 16.17 -6.30
CA GLY A 272 -29.91 16.17 -5.71
C GLY A 272 -30.59 14.80 -5.64
N ASP A 273 -30.03 13.77 -6.27
CA ASP A 273 -30.59 12.42 -6.26
C ASP A 273 -30.16 11.61 -5.03
N SER A 274 -30.97 10.60 -4.71
CA SER A 274 -30.76 9.68 -3.59
C SER A 274 -30.48 8.27 -4.06
N ALA A 275 -29.67 7.55 -3.28
CA ALA A 275 -29.41 6.13 -3.48
C ALA A 275 -29.18 5.44 -2.11
N SER A 276 -28.81 4.16 -2.13
CA SER A 276 -28.66 3.38 -0.91
C SER A 276 -27.51 2.38 -0.97
N ILE A 277 -26.90 2.12 0.19
CA ILE A 277 -25.93 1.05 0.42
C ILE A 277 -26.62 -0.01 1.27
N SER A 278 -26.68 -1.24 0.77
CA SER A 278 -27.18 -2.40 1.53
C SER A 278 -26.00 -3.12 2.16
N ILE A 279 -26.06 -3.33 3.47
CA ILE A 279 -25.05 -4.02 4.26
C ILE A 279 -25.65 -5.33 4.79
N THR A 280 -25.00 -6.43 4.47
CA THR A 280 -25.36 -7.77 4.96
C THR A 280 -24.31 -8.25 5.95
N TYR A 281 -24.73 -8.58 7.17
CA TYR A 281 -23.90 -9.15 8.22
C TYR A 281 -24.19 -10.64 8.39
N ASP A 282 -23.15 -11.47 8.27
CA ASP A 282 -23.19 -12.91 8.47
C ASP A 282 -23.02 -13.25 9.96
N ALA A 283 -24.13 -13.45 10.66
CA ALA A 283 -24.19 -13.65 12.11
C ALA A 283 -23.82 -15.09 12.54
N LYS A 284 -22.72 -15.64 12.04
CA LYS A 284 -22.24 -16.99 12.43
C LYS A 284 -21.62 -17.06 13.82
N THR A 285 -21.03 -15.96 14.29
CA THR A 285 -20.30 -15.92 15.55
C THR A 285 -21.15 -15.28 16.64
N ALA A 286 -21.48 -16.05 17.68
CA ALA A 286 -22.18 -15.55 18.86
C ALA A 286 -21.38 -14.44 19.58
N GLY A 287 -22.08 -13.48 20.17
CA GLY A 287 -21.48 -12.37 20.92
C GLY A 287 -21.81 -10.98 20.38
N ILE A 288 -21.29 -9.96 21.05
CA ILE A 288 -21.50 -8.55 20.69
C ILE A 288 -20.64 -8.23 19.46
N PHE A 289 -21.22 -7.52 18.49
CA PHE A 289 -20.48 -6.98 17.37
C PHE A 289 -20.69 -5.47 17.25
N ASN A 290 -19.64 -4.79 16.81
CA ASN A 290 -19.63 -3.38 16.46
C ASN A 290 -18.67 -3.22 15.28
N ARG A 291 -19.18 -2.88 14.09
CA ARG A 291 -18.43 -2.95 12.84
C ARG A 291 -18.47 -1.60 12.10
N PRO A 292 -17.33 -0.89 12.02
CA PRO A 292 -17.22 0.27 11.16
C PRO A 292 -17.07 -0.15 9.69
N ILE A 293 -17.73 0.59 8.81
CA ILE A 293 -17.74 0.40 7.37
C ILE A 293 -17.31 1.72 6.73
N SER A 294 -16.18 1.71 6.03
CA SER A 294 -15.61 2.90 5.39
C SER A 294 -16.14 3.04 3.97
N VAL A 295 -16.88 4.11 3.69
CA VAL A 295 -17.40 4.46 2.38
C VAL A 295 -16.53 5.56 1.78
N VAL A 296 -15.76 5.21 0.75
CA VAL A 296 -14.89 6.14 0.02
C VAL A 296 -15.66 6.68 -1.19
N THR A 297 -15.79 8.00 -1.27
CA THR A 297 -16.45 8.71 -2.38
C THR A 297 -15.58 9.83 -2.93
N ASN A 298 -16.03 10.47 -4.02
CA ASN A 298 -15.46 11.74 -4.54
C ASN A 298 -16.00 13.00 -3.82
N ALA A 299 -16.74 12.86 -2.72
CA ALA A 299 -17.26 13.99 -1.95
C ALA A 299 -16.21 14.61 -1.01
N ILE A 300 -16.44 15.86 -0.58
CA ILE A 300 -15.51 16.63 0.29
C ILE A 300 -15.19 15.88 1.61
N LYS A 301 -16.19 15.20 2.19
CA LYS A 301 -16.08 14.50 3.48
C LYS A 301 -15.95 12.98 3.29
N SER A 302 -14.95 12.58 2.50
CA SER A 302 -14.60 11.20 2.22
C SER A 302 -13.30 10.81 2.95
N PRO A 303 -13.23 9.63 3.59
CA PRO A 303 -14.27 8.61 3.70
C PRO A 303 -15.35 8.98 4.73
N THR A 304 -16.57 8.49 4.51
CA THR A 304 -17.65 8.49 5.52
C THR A 304 -17.67 7.14 6.24
N ILE A 305 -17.80 7.14 7.56
CA ILE A 305 -17.87 5.91 8.36
C ILE A 305 -19.34 5.60 8.70
N LEU A 306 -19.80 4.42 8.28
CA LEU A 306 -21.07 3.83 8.72
C LEU A 306 -20.80 2.78 9.79
N MET A 307 -21.74 2.56 10.69
CA MET A 307 -21.59 1.66 11.82
C MET A 307 -22.76 0.69 11.91
N ILE A 308 -22.48 -0.61 12.03
CA ILE A 308 -23.49 -1.61 12.40
C ILE A 308 -23.10 -2.24 13.74
N LYS A 309 -24.10 -2.44 14.62
CA LYS A 309 -23.88 -3.07 15.92
C LYS A 309 -25.03 -4.00 16.32
N GLY A 310 -24.76 -4.88 17.28
CA GLY A 310 -25.76 -5.78 17.83
C GLY A 310 -25.15 -6.90 18.67
N LEU A 311 -25.98 -7.89 18.99
CA LEU A 311 -25.64 -9.09 19.75
C LEU A 311 -26.16 -10.31 18.99
N VAL A 312 -25.27 -11.22 18.64
CA VAL A 312 -25.65 -12.54 18.10
C VAL A 312 -25.92 -13.49 19.26
N LYS A 313 -27.15 -13.99 19.35
CA LYS A 313 -27.55 -15.01 20.33
C LYS A 313 -27.25 -16.41 19.79
N PRO A 314 -26.73 -17.32 20.65
CA PRO A 314 -26.47 -18.70 20.26
C PRO A 314 -27.71 -19.44 19.79
#